data_AF-A0A4Q3JXK0-F1
#
_entry.id   AF-A0A4Q3JXK0-F1
#
_cell.length_a   1.000
_cell.length_b   1.000
_cell.length_c   1.000
_cell.angle_alpha   90.00
_cell.angle_beta   90.00
_cell.angle_gamma   90.00
#
_symmetry.space_group_name_H-M   'P 1'
#
loop_
_entity.id
_entity.type
_entity.pdbx_description
1 polymer ?
#
loop_
_entity_poly.entity_id
_entity_poly.type
_entity_poly.pdbx_seq_one_letter_code
_entity_poly.pdbx_strand_id
1 'polypeptide(L)'
;MAAARKVAAATPLPTEGPMGHVFGIRHLSPAGAWHLARLLDRVDPTAVLIEGPADASSLIEHFLHKKTRPPIAVLAFTQKPPVRSILFPLAAYSPEWVAATWAAKNKRVVRFCDLPASVFLGLEERQRAAPPPD
;
A
#
# COMPACT_ATOMS: atom_id res chain seq x y z
N MET A 1 19.33 10.23 -21.50
CA MET A 1 18.55 9.10 -22.06
C MET A 1 18.29 8.09 -20.95
N ALA A 2 17.04 7.96 -20.50
CA ALA A 2 16.67 6.95 -19.50
C ALA A 2 16.52 5.59 -20.19
N ALA A 3 17.27 4.59 -19.73
CA ALA A 3 17.19 3.24 -20.26
C ALA A 3 15.81 2.63 -19.97
N ALA A 4 15.11 2.18 -21.01
CA ALA A 4 13.87 1.43 -20.88
C ALA A 4 14.12 0.15 -20.07
N ARG A 5 13.56 0.07 -18.88
CA ARG A 5 13.65 -1.10 -18.03
C ARG A 5 12.81 -2.21 -18.68
N LYS A 6 13.46 -3.26 -19.19
CA LYS A 6 12.77 -4.47 -19.70
C LYS A 6 11.81 -4.96 -18.62
N VAL A 7 10.52 -5.00 -18.95
CA VAL A 7 9.52 -5.71 -18.15
C VAL A 7 9.86 -7.19 -18.28
N ALA A 8 10.26 -7.82 -17.18
CA ALA A 8 10.48 -9.27 -17.16
C ALA A 8 9.18 -9.97 -17.60
N ALA A 9 9.30 -11.05 -18.37
CA ALA A 9 8.16 -11.87 -18.75
C ALA A 9 7.35 -12.26 -17.50
N ALA A 10 6.02 -12.15 -17.57
CA ALA A 10 5.15 -12.45 -16.45
C ALA A 10 5.36 -13.91 -16.03
N THR A 11 5.74 -14.12 -14.77
CA THR A 11 5.79 -15.46 -14.18
C THR A 11 4.41 -16.10 -14.33
N PRO A 12 4.32 -17.35 -14.82
CA PRO A 12 3.04 -18.04 -14.93
C PRO A 12 2.33 -18.07 -13.57
N LEU A 13 1.03 -17.77 -13.56
CA LEU A 13 0.23 -17.86 -12.34
C LEU A 13 0.15 -19.31 -11.88
N PRO A 14 0.20 -19.59 -10.56
CA PRO A 14 -0.02 -20.94 -10.05
C PRO A 14 -1.38 -21.47 -10.51
N THR A 15 -1.39 -22.68 -11.08
CA THR A 15 -2.62 -23.37 -11.52
C THR A 15 -3.25 -24.23 -10.42
N GLU A 16 -2.54 -24.43 -9.31
CA GLU A 16 -2.97 -25.20 -8.15
C GLU A 16 -2.54 -24.50 -6.85
N GLY A 17 -3.31 -24.70 -5.77
CA GLY A 17 -3.09 -24.04 -4.48
C GLY A 17 -3.77 -22.66 -4.36
N PRO A 18 -3.72 -22.02 -3.18
CA PRO A 18 -4.31 -20.71 -2.96
C PRO A 18 -3.61 -19.65 -3.82
N MET A 19 -4.38 -18.81 -4.52
CA MET A 19 -3.85 -17.75 -5.40
C MET A 19 -2.96 -16.71 -4.67
N GLY A 20 -3.06 -16.64 -3.33
CA GLY A 20 -2.22 -15.78 -2.50
C GLY A 20 -2.53 -15.96 -1.01
N HIS A 21 -1.68 -15.37 -0.17
CA HIS A 21 -1.90 -15.31 1.28
C HIS A 21 -2.54 -13.98 1.64
N VAL A 22 -3.64 -14.02 2.40
CA VAL A 22 -4.26 -12.84 2.98
C VAL A 22 -3.86 -12.74 4.45
N PHE A 23 -3.36 -11.58 4.85
CA PHE A 23 -3.01 -11.31 6.24
C PHE A 23 -3.75 -10.04 6.68
N GLY A 24 -4.79 -10.22 7.50
CA GLY A 24 -5.52 -9.10 8.08
C GLY A 24 -4.63 -8.31 9.03
N ILE A 25 -4.63 -6.99 8.91
CA ILE A 25 -3.83 -6.10 9.74
C ILE A 25 -4.72 -5.17 10.55
N ARG A 26 -4.15 -4.68 11.65
CA ARG A 26 -4.59 -3.44 12.29
C ARG A 26 -3.56 -2.38 11.94
N HIS A 27 -3.98 -1.28 11.33
CA HIS A 27 -3.08 -0.18 10.99
C HIS A 27 -2.26 0.23 12.21
N LEU A 28 -0.98 0.53 11.97
CA LEU A 28 -0.03 0.94 13.00
C LEU A 28 0.18 -0.09 14.13
N SER A 29 -0.13 -1.38 13.91
CA SER A 29 0.11 -2.44 14.90
C SER A 29 1.55 -2.98 14.86
N PRO A 30 2.37 -2.75 15.91
CA PRO A 30 3.73 -3.30 15.96
C PRO A 30 3.74 -4.83 16.01
N ALA A 31 2.80 -5.44 16.74
CA ALA A 31 2.65 -6.89 16.80
C ALA A 31 2.22 -7.47 15.44
N GLY A 32 1.29 -6.80 14.75
CA GLY A 32 0.89 -7.17 13.39
C GLY A 32 2.07 -7.12 12.42
N ALA A 33 2.88 -6.07 12.48
CA ALA A 33 4.07 -5.93 11.65
C ALA A 33 5.11 -7.03 11.93
N TRP A 34 5.31 -7.41 13.20
CA TRP A 34 6.20 -8.50 13.59
C TRP A 34 5.75 -9.85 13.02
N HIS A 35 4.48 -10.20 13.15
CA HIS A 35 3.93 -11.44 12.60
C HIS A 35 3.96 -11.45 11.07
N LEU A 36 3.65 -10.32 10.44
CA LEU A 36 3.68 -10.16 8.99
C LEU A 36 5.09 -10.38 8.44
N ALA A 37 6.13 -9.79 9.04
CA ALA A 37 7.51 -10.01 8.60
C ALA A 37 7.90 -11.50 8.59
N ARG A 38 7.53 -12.24 9.65
CA ARG A 38 7.79 -13.69 9.72
C ARG A 38 7.01 -14.49 8.69
N LEU A 39 5.76 -14.09 8.41
CA LEU A 39 4.97 -14.72 7.36
C LEU A 39 5.62 -14.50 6.00
N LEU A 40 6.06 -13.27 5.71
CA LEU A 40 6.74 -12.93 4.45
C LEU A 40 8.04 -13.72 4.29
N ASP A 41 8.87 -13.83 5.35
CA ASP A 41 10.08 -14.66 5.33
C ASP A 41 9.79 -16.14 5.06
N ARG A 42 8.68 -16.67 5.59
CA ARG A 42 8.28 -18.08 5.39
C ARG A 42 7.71 -18.35 4.01
N VAL A 43 6.88 -17.43 3.50
CA VAL A 43 6.15 -17.59 2.23
C VAL A 43 7.02 -17.22 1.04
N ASP A 44 7.92 -16.25 1.21
CA ASP A 44 8.76 -15.66 0.16
C ASP A 44 7.99 -15.33 -1.13
N PRO A 45 6.92 -14.50 -1.06
CA PRO A 45 6.06 -14.26 -2.21
C PRO A 45 6.77 -13.48 -3.31
N THR A 46 6.34 -13.69 -4.55
CA THR A 46 6.82 -12.90 -5.72
C THR A 46 6.33 -11.46 -5.69
N ALA A 47 5.19 -11.20 -5.04
CA ALA A 47 4.56 -9.89 -4.89
C ALA A 47 3.93 -9.71 -3.51
N VAL A 48 3.95 -8.48 -3.01
CA VAL A 48 3.28 -8.04 -1.78
C VAL A 48 2.31 -6.91 -2.16
N LEU A 49 1.02 -7.15 -1.92
CA LEU A 49 -0.05 -6.18 -2.15
C LEU A 49 -0.48 -5.62 -0.79
N ILE A 50 -0.48 -4.29 -0.67
CA ILE A 50 -0.70 -3.57 0.58
C ILE A 50 -1.99 -2.77 0.45
N GLU A 51 -2.81 -2.77 1.51
CA GLU A 51 -3.94 -1.85 1.63
C GLU A 51 -3.45 -0.40 1.51
N GLY A 52 -4.13 0.39 0.68
CA GLY A 52 -3.76 1.73 0.30
C GLY A 52 -4.17 2.06 -1.15
N PRO A 53 -4.18 3.34 -1.52
CA PRO A 53 -4.72 3.78 -2.80
C PRO A 53 -3.85 3.32 -3.97
N ALA A 54 -4.42 2.57 -4.91
CA ALA A 54 -3.65 1.94 -6.00
C ALA A 54 -2.89 2.95 -6.88
N ASP A 55 -3.45 4.15 -7.08
CA ASP A 55 -2.86 5.26 -7.82
C ASP A 55 -1.68 5.93 -7.08
N ALA A 56 -1.42 5.58 -5.83
CA ALA A 56 -0.23 6.00 -5.08
C ALA A 56 0.92 5.01 -5.13
N SER A 57 0.81 3.89 -5.86
CA SER A 57 1.85 2.84 -5.89
C SER A 57 3.22 3.35 -6.34
N SER A 58 3.27 4.37 -7.19
CA SER A 58 4.52 5.01 -7.60
C SER A 58 5.25 5.71 -6.44
N LEU A 59 4.51 6.18 -5.42
CA LEU A 59 5.09 6.88 -4.27
C LEU A 59 5.86 5.95 -3.32
N ILE A 60 5.67 4.63 -3.42
CA ILE A 60 6.35 3.64 -2.57
C ILE A 60 7.87 3.78 -2.68
N GLU A 61 8.40 4.16 -3.85
CA GLU A 61 9.85 4.37 -4.01
C GLU A 61 10.41 5.47 -3.08
N HIS A 62 9.60 6.48 -2.75
CA HIS A 62 9.97 7.54 -1.83
C HIS A 62 9.97 7.06 -0.38
N PHE A 63 9.13 6.09 -0.02
CA PHE A 63 9.15 5.50 1.32
C PHE A 63 10.46 4.77 1.56
N LEU A 64 10.97 4.11 0.52
CA LEU A 64 12.19 3.32 0.52
C LEU A 64 13.47 4.15 0.37
N HIS A 65 13.35 5.46 0.16
CA HIS A 65 14.49 6.35 -0.01
C HIS A 65 15.27 6.47 1.32
N LYS A 66 16.62 6.39 1.26
CA LYS A 66 17.50 6.35 2.45
C LYS A 66 17.34 7.54 3.41
N LYS A 67 16.87 8.68 2.91
CA LYS A 67 16.63 9.89 3.72
C LYS A 67 15.24 9.95 4.34
N THR A 68 14.32 9.09 3.91
CA THR A 68 12.94 9.07 4.42
C THR A 68 12.94 8.48 5.83
N ARG A 69 12.37 9.23 6.77
CA ARG A 69 12.26 8.84 8.17
C ARG A 69 10.79 8.88 8.60
N PRO A 70 10.16 7.73 8.91
CA PRO A 70 8.82 7.70 9.50
C PRO A 70 8.77 8.47 10.84
N PRO A 71 7.58 8.99 11.21
CA PRO A 71 6.30 8.84 10.53
C PRO A 71 6.19 9.70 9.26
N ILE A 72 5.60 9.14 8.21
CA ILE A 72 5.24 9.85 6.98
C ILE A 72 3.78 9.54 6.62
N ALA A 73 3.22 10.23 5.64
CA ALA A 73 1.91 9.87 5.11
C ALA A 73 1.85 10.13 3.59
N VAL A 74 1.04 9.34 2.89
CA VAL A 74 0.50 9.74 1.59
C VAL A 74 -0.69 10.65 1.85
N LEU A 75 -0.66 11.85 1.28
CA LEU A 75 -1.76 12.79 1.29
C LEU A 75 -2.39 12.81 -0.09
N ALA A 76 -3.67 12.47 -0.17
CA ALA A 76 -4.47 12.72 -1.36
C ALA A 76 -5.46 13.83 -1.08
N PHE A 77 -5.65 14.73 -2.05
CA PHE A 77 -6.54 15.88 -1.88
C PHE A 77 -7.18 16.30 -3.20
N THR A 78 -8.33 16.98 -3.12
CA THR A 78 -8.98 17.55 -4.31
C THR A 78 -8.26 18.81 -4.77
N GLN A 79 -8.18 18.99 -6.09
CA GLN A 79 -7.49 20.14 -6.70
C GLN A 79 -8.34 21.42 -6.71
N LYS A 80 -9.66 21.30 -6.48
CA LYS A 80 -10.61 22.42 -6.52
C LYS A 80 -11.37 22.50 -5.19
N PRO A 81 -11.78 23.72 -4.78
CA PRO A 81 -12.67 23.90 -3.63
C PRO A 81 -14.02 23.18 -3.82
N PRO A 82 -14.64 22.69 -2.73
CA PRO A 82 -14.07 22.59 -1.39
C PRO A 82 -12.93 21.55 -1.34
N VAL A 83 -11.80 21.92 -0.71
CA VAL A 83 -10.65 21.03 -0.58
C VAL A 83 -11.00 19.92 0.40
N ARG A 84 -10.86 18.68 -0.05
CA ARG A 84 -11.00 17.46 0.75
C ARG A 84 -9.68 16.73 0.75
N SER A 85 -9.40 16.02 1.82
CA SER A 85 -8.13 15.31 1.98
C SER A 85 -8.30 14.03 2.76
N ILE A 86 -7.56 13.00 2.35
CA ILE A 86 -7.40 11.76 3.09
C ILE A 86 -5.90 11.50 3.30
N LEU A 87 -5.57 11.00 4.49
CA LEU A 87 -4.22 10.67 4.90
C LEU A 87 -4.08 9.15 5.06
N PHE A 88 -3.02 8.61 4.48
CA PHE A 88 -2.59 7.22 4.68
C PHE A 88 -1.27 7.24 5.46
N PRO A 89 -1.32 7.23 6.81
CA PRO A 89 -0.14 7.34 7.65
C PRO A 89 0.66 6.04 7.68
N LEU A 90 1.98 6.19 7.72
CA LEU A 90 2.95 5.11 7.78
C LEU A 90 3.94 5.39 8.91
N ALA A 91 4.15 4.40 9.77
CA ALA A 91 5.15 4.43 10.83
C ALA A 91 6.17 3.31 10.63
N ALA A 92 7.38 3.44 11.18
CA ALA A 92 8.40 2.40 11.05
C ALA A 92 7.94 1.02 11.57
N TYR A 93 7.01 1.01 12.54
CA TYR A 93 6.40 -0.18 13.12
C TYR A 93 5.05 -0.57 12.48
N SER A 94 4.60 0.15 11.45
CA SER A 94 3.33 -0.15 10.78
C SER A 94 3.48 -1.38 9.87
N PRO A 95 2.48 -2.27 9.78
CA PRO A 95 2.52 -3.44 8.90
C PRO A 95 2.81 -3.08 7.44
N GLU A 96 2.26 -1.97 6.95
CA GLU A 96 2.40 -1.46 5.58
C GLU A 96 3.84 -1.05 5.28
N TRP A 97 4.47 -0.31 6.21
CA TRP A 97 5.88 0.06 6.10
C TRP A 97 6.78 -1.18 6.10
N VAL A 98 6.53 -2.12 7.01
CA VAL A 98 7.31 -3.38 7.10
C VAL A 98 7.14 -4.23 5.84
N ALA A 99 5.91 -4.34 5.31
CA ALA A 99 5.64 -5.04 4.06
C ALA A 99 6.39 -4.42 2.88
N ALA A 100 6.33 -3.09 2.75
CA ALA A 100 6.99 -2.39 1.65
C ALA A 100 8.51 -2.49 1.72
N THR A 101 9.09 -2.30 2.90
CA THR A 101 10.54 -2.41 3.12
C THR A 101 11.05 -3.84 2.96
N TRP A 102 10.29 -4.84 3.44
CA TRP A 102 10.61 -6.26 3.24
C TRP A 102 10.64 -6.61 1.75
N ALA A 103 9.60 -6.23 1.00
CA ALA A 103 9.50 -6.52 -0.42
C ALA A 103 10.66 -5.88 -1.20
N ALA A 104 10.99 -4.63 -0.89
CA ALA A 104 12.12 -3.93 -1.50
C ALA A 104 13.47 -4.61 -1.21
N LYS A 105 13.72 -4.98 0.05
CA LYS A 105 14.94 -5.67 0.47
C LYS A 105 15.12 -7.01 -0.24
N ASN A 106 14.02 -7.75 -0.42
CA ASN A 106 14.00 -9.07 -1.07
C ASN A 106 13.74 -9.01 -2.59
N LYS A 107 13.74 -7.80 -3.19
CA LYS A 107 13.53 -7.58 -4.63
C LYS A 107 12.21 -8.17 -5.15
N ARG A 108 11.17 -8.15 -4.33
CA ARG A 108 9.80 -8.57 -4.66
C ARG A 108 8.99 -7.40 -5.21
N VAL A 109 7.94 -7.69 -5.96
CA VAL A 109 7.00 -6.66 -6.40
C VAL A 109 6.24 -6.12 -5.19
N VAL A 110 6.04 -4.80 -5.11
CA VAL A 110 5.24 -4.17 -4.06
C VAL A 110 4.30 -3.14 -4.67
N ARG A 111 3.01 -3.20 -4.35
CA ARG A 111 1.98 -2.27 -4.84
C ARG A 111 0.91 -2.04 -3.80
N PHE A 112 0.25 -0.89 -3.88
CA PHE A 112 -1.03 -0.67 -3.22
C PHE A 112 -2.15 -1.32 -4.03
N CYS A 113 -3.20 -1.83 -3.36
CA CYS A 113 -4.25 -2.60 -4.02
C CYS A 113 -5.69 -2.17 -3.77
N ASP A 114 -5.96 -1.06 -3.08
CA ASP A 114 -7.32 -0.55 -2.93
C ASP A 114 -7.78 0.33 -4.10
N LEU A 115 -8.99 0.87 -3.97
CA LEU A 115 -9.52 1.88 -4.87
C LEU A 115 -8.58 3.09 -4.99
N PRO A 116 -8.59 3.78 -6.14
CA PRO A 116 -7.84 5.03 -6.30
C PRO A 116 -8.26 6.08 -5.26
N ALA A 117 -7.33 6.96 -4.88
CA ALA A 117 -7.59 7.99 -3.89
C ALA A 117 -8.76 8.92 -4.27
N SER A 118 -8.98 9.15 -5.56
CA SER A 118 -10.12 9.92 -6.08
C SER A 118 -11.48 9.29 -5.72
N VAL A 119 -11.56 7.96 -5.66
CA VAL A 119 -12.78 7.24 -5.27
C VAL A 119 -13.03 7.41 -3.78
N PHE A 120 -11.99 7.27 -2.94
CA PHE A 120 -12.11 7.53 -1.49
C PHE A 120 -12.58 8.96 -1.19
N LEU A 121 -12.00 9.97 -1.83
CA LEU A 121 -12.40 11.37 -1.68
C LEU A 121 -13.85 11.64 -2.14
N GLY A 122 -14.34 10.89 -3.13
CA GLY A 122 -15.73 10.96 -3.60
C GLY A 122 -16.72 10.24 -2.67
N LEU A 123 -16.31 9.12 -2.07
CA LEU A 123 -17.13 8.40 -1.08
C LEU A 123 -17.32 9.23 0.19
N GLU A 124 -16.25 9.88 0.68
CA GLU A 124 -16.34 10.78 1.83
C GLU A 124 -17.31 11.95 1.58
N GLU A 125 -17.32 12.50 0.36
CA GLU A 125 -18.28 13.54 -0.04
C GLU A 125 -19.73 13.03 -0.03
N ARG A 126 -19.98 11.85 -0.59
CA ARG A 126 -21.33 11.25 -0.55
C ARG A 126 -21.80 11.00 0.87
N GLN A 127 -20.92 10.51 1.75
CA GLN A 127 -21.25 10.26 3.15
C GLN A 127 -21.56 11.56 3.90
N ARG A 128 -20.78 12.63 3.68
CA ARG A 128 -21.05 13.94 4.30
C ARG A 128 -22.31 14.62 3.76
N ALA A 129 -22.67 14.35 2.50
CA ALA A 129 -23.89 14.87 1.88
C ALA A 129 -25.14 14.04 2.22
N ALA A 130 -24.99 12.85 2.81
CA ALA A 130 -26.11 12.03 3.20
C ALA A 130 -26.84 12.66 4.40
N PRO A 131 -28.19 12.64 4.42
CA PRO A 131 -28.94 13.03 5.60
C PRO A 131 -28.59 12.08 6.77
N PRO A 132 -28.62 12.56 8.03
CA PRO A 132 -28.43 11.70 9.19
C PRO A 132 -29.49 10.59 9.20
N PRO A 133 -29.14 9.39 9.71
CA PRO A 133 -30.10 8.30 9.84
C PRO A 133 -31.23 8.68 10.82
N ASP A 134 -32.45 8.19 10.53
CA ASP A 134 -33.66 8.35 11.37
C ASP A 134 -33.51 7.74 12.78
#